data_AF-A0A4R8BFK4-F1
#
_entry.id   AF-A0A4R8BFK4-F1
#
_cell.length_a   1.000
_cell.length_b   1.000
_cell.length_c   1.000
_cell.angle_alpha   90.00
_cell.angle_beta   90.00
_cell.angle_gamma   90.00
#
_symmetry.space_group_name_H-M   'P 1'
#
loop_
_entity.id
_entity.type
_entity.pdbx_description
1 polymer ?
#
loop_
_entity_poly.entity_id
_entity_poly.type
_entity_poly.pdbx_seq_one_letter_code
_entity_poly.pdbx_strand_id
1 'polypeptide(L)'
;MKSIFLENNINSEILFTQNLSSQNGNDCEVISAANLVQAFSGEVRWGSRNEDNSKIDLLLSFDHPWNSGQRTFLLTQVKSGKSYGKANTKFIKIYKRGIREVKESLNNICLIWYDHVTKENYWAYIHYNTISKKAELGKNHILTPATKFEIARCINKNIAFNKFNSRGLILNFKNNLLNNISEYRKYTKQLYRKNKKVLNPLFGNIEFTNYGWKHMFRKSRLKNYKKDSLTIIPYLKQLLLLQPDRHWIISFKKHKHKENFIHFYEHILRYENIKNNLNDDKYEIVIKLIEEIAYPIEWKKENVLSQKISRKVVFKSCSLKKA
;
A
#
# COMPACT_ATOMS: atom_id res chain seq x y z
N MET A 1 35.46 -36.51 23.28
CA MET A 1 34.38 -37.13 22.48
C MET A 1 34.24 -36.32 21.20
N LYS A 2 34.57 -36.86 20.02
CA LYS A 2 34.32 -36.16 18.74
C LYS A 2 32.81 -36.19 18.48
N SER A 3 32.24 -35.07 18.04
CA SER A 3 30.82 -35.02 17.69
C SER A 3 30.55 -35.92 16.50
N ILE A 4 29.70 -36.93 16.70
CA ILE A 4 29.25 -37.89 15.68
C ILE A 4 28.61 -37.15 14.47
N PHE A 5 28.09 -35.94 14.69
CA PHE A 5 27.48 -35.12 13.63
C PHE A 5 28.49 -34.39 12.73
N LEU A 6 29.77 -34.30 13.11
CA LEU A 6 30.79 -33.62 12.30
C LEU A 6 31.43 -34.54 11.24
N GLU A 7 31.22 -35.85 11.34
CA GLU A 7 31.82 -36.83 10.41
C GLU A 7 30.94 -37.11 9.19
N ASN A 8 29.63 -36.86 9.29
CA ASN A 8 28.73 -36.87 8.15
C ASN A 8 28.65 -35.45 7.60
N ASN A 9 29.05 -35.25 6.34
CA ASN A 9 28.69 -34.03 5.60
C ASN A 9 27.16 -33.90 5.64
N ILE A 10 26.65 -33.03 6.52
CA ILE A 10 25.23 -32.70 6.56
C ILE A 10 24.93 -32.00 5.24
N ASN A 11 24.44 -32.78 4.28
CA ASN A 11 24.08 -32.26 2.97
C ASN A 11 22.83 -31.39 3.18
N SER A 12 23.03 -30.08 3.20
CA SER A 12 22.02 -29.07 3.54
C SER A 12 21.10 -28.71 2.37
N GLU A 13 21.11 -29.51 1.30
CA GLU A 13 20.29 -29.26 0.12
C GLU A 13 18.80 -29.49 0.42
N ILE A 14 17.97 -28.51 0.07
CA ILE A 14 16.53 -28.54 0.34
C ILE A 14 15.85 -29.54 -0.59
N LEU A 15 15.24 -30.58 -0.04
CA LEU A 15 14.50 -31.60 -0.79
C LEU A 15 13.03 -31.20 -0.99
N PHE A 16 12.65 -30.88 -2.22
CA PHE A 16 11.25 -30.61 -2.61
C PHE A 16 10.59 -31.87 -3.18
N THR A 17 10.42 -32.90 -2.36
CA THR A 17 9.71 -34.13 -2.76
C THR A 17 8.24 -34.09 -2.31
N GLN A 18 7.38 -34.86 -2.97
CA GLN A 18 5.95 -34.94 -2.59
C GLN A 18 5.77 -35.41 -1.13
N ASN A 19 6.64 -36.31 -0.66
CA ASN A 19 6.60 -36.87 0.69
C ASN A 19 6.89 -35.82 1.78
N LEU A 20 7.64 -34.76 1.46
CA LEU A 20 7.97 -33.68 2.38
C LEU A 20 7.05 -32.46 2.21
N SER A 21 6.04 -32.52 1.33
CA SER A 21 5.19 -31.36 1.00
C SER A 21 4.46 -30.80 2.21
N SER A 22 3.96 -31.65 3.11
CA SER A 22 3.28 -31.21 4.34
C SER A 22 4.24 -30.54 5.31
N GLN A 23 5.45 -31.07 5.48
CA GLN A 23 6.47 -30.48 6.35
C GLN A 23 6.96 -29.14 5.80
N ASN A 24 7.27 -29.11 4.49
CA ASN A 24 7.65 -27.88 3.79
C ASN A 24 6.55 -26.81 3.87
N GLY A 25 5.27 -27.20 3.81
CA GLY A 25 4.15 -26.29 4.03
C GLY A 25 4.14 -25.69 5.45
N ASN A 26 4.24 -26.55 6.47
CA ASN A 26 4.29 -26.14 7.87
C ASN A 26 5.48 -25.22 8.18
N ASP A 27 6.67 -25.55 7.69
CA ASP A 27 7.87 -24.72 7.90
C ASP A 27 7.72 -23.33 7.25
N CYS A 28 7.08 -23.27 6.08
CA CYS A 28 6.78 -22.00 5.43
C CYS A 28 5.77 -21.16 6.23
N GLU A 29 4.77 -21.78 6.84
CA GLU A 29 3.82 -21.10 7.72
C GLU A 29 4.55 -20.49 8.92
N VAL A 30 5.42 -21.25 9.59
CA VAL A 30 6.22 -20.78 10.74
C VAL A 30 7.12 -19.60 10.35
N ILE A 31 7.88 -19.71 9.27
CA ILE A 31 8.74 -18.63 8.78
C ILE A 31 7.92 -17.39 8.41
N SER A 32 6.78 -17.60 7.74
CA SER A 32 5.89 -16.51 7.34
C SER A 32 5.28 -15.81 8.55
N ALA A 33 4.86 -16.56 9.57
CA ALA A 33 4.35 -16.01 10.82
C ALA A 33 5.38 -15.12 11.51
N ALA A 34 6.63 -15.58 11.65
CA ALA A 34 7.71 -14.79 12.22
C ALA A 34 7.96 -13.49 11.43
N ASN A 35 8.04 -13.58 10.09
CA ASN A 35 8.26 -12.42 9.24
C ASN A 35 7.08 -11.44 9.27
N LEU A 36 5.83 -11.92 9.42
CA LEU A 36 4.65 -11.07 9.58
C LEU A 36 4.67 -10.33 10.91
N VAL A 37 4.97 -11.01 12.02
CA VAL A 37 5.13 -10.40 13.34
C VAL A 37 6.14 -9.26 13.26
N GLN A 38 7.32 -9.51 12.69
CA GLN A 38 8.39 -8.52 12.56
C GLN A 38 8.00 -7.36 11.63
N ALA A 39 7.39 -7.64 10.47
CA ALA A 39 7.02 -6.61 9.50
C ALA A 39 5.92 -5.67 10.04
N PHE A 40 4.97 -6.21 10.82
CA PHE A 40 3.84 -5.43 11.31
C PHE A 40 4.04 -4.90 12.73
N SER A 41 5.05 -5.38 13.46
CA SER A 41 5.16 -5.24 14.92
C SER A 41 3.85 -5.69 15.58
N GLY A 42 3.33 -6.83 15.14
CA GLY A 42 2.01 -7.34 15.51
C GLY A 42 2.05 -8.68 16.22
N GLU A 43 0.87 -9.25 16.45
CA GLU A 43 0.67 -10.56 17.07
C GLU A 43 0.02 -11.51 16.07
N VAL A 44 0.53 -12.73 15.97
CA VAL A 44 -0.04 -13.79 15.14
C VAL A 44 -0.68 -14.85 16.01
N ARG A 45 -1.86 -15.30 15.61
CA ARG A 45 -2.53 -16.50 16.12
C ARG A 45 -2.66 -17.50 14.97
N TRP A 46 -2.50 -18.78 15.28
CA TRP A 46 -2.75 -19.85 14.33
C TRP A 46 -4.26 -20.00 14.09
N GLY A 47 -4.64 -20.25 12.84
CA GLY A 47 -6.03 -20.58 12.49
C GLY A 47 -6.43 -21.93 13.07
N SER A 48 -7.69 -22.06 13.48
CA SER A 48 -8.23 -23.33 13.98
C SER A 48 -8.55 -24.25 12.80
N ARG A 49 -7.85 -25.39 12.71
CA ARG A 49 -8.09 -26.37 11.64
C ARG A 49 -9.49 -26.99 11.67
N ASN A 50 -10.17 -26.97 12.83
CA ASN A 50 -11.47 -27.60 13.04
C ASN A 50 -12.66 -26.66 12.84
N GLU A 51 -12.48 -25.34 12.93
CA GLU A 51 -13.57 -24.36 12.84
C GLU A 51 -13.58 -23.60 11.50
N ASP A 52 -12.41 -23.33 10.91
CA ASP A 52 -12.25 -22.46 9.72
C ASP A 52 -12.13 -23.22 8.39
N ASN A 53 -12.45 -24.52 8.37
CA ASN A 53 -12.45 -25.35 7.17
C ASN A 53 -11.13 -25.26 6.36
N SER A 54 -9.97 -25.23 7.04
CA SER A 54 -8.60 -25.28 6.45
C SER A 54 -8.19 -24.11 5.53
N LYS A 55 -8.89 -22.97 5.56
CA LYS A 55 -8.68 -21.88 4.58
C LYS A 55 -7.92 -20.66 5.12
N ILE A 56 -7.81 -20.52 6.44
CA ILE A 56 -7.09 -19.44 7.11
C ILE A 56 -5.98 -20.10 7.94
N ASP A 57 -4.73 -19.77 7.64
CA ASP A 57 -3.59 -20.36 8.34
C ASP A 57 -3.20 -19.50 9.54
N LEU A 58 -3.27 -18.17 9.39
CA LEU A 58 -2.84 -17.22 10.40
C LEU A 58 -3.82 -16.04 10.53
N LEU A 59 -4.08 -15.60 11.76
CA LEU A 59 -4.73 -14.33 12.10
C LEU A 59 -3.67 -13.38 12.65
N LEU A 60 -3.37 -12.31 11.92
CA LEU A 60 -2.46 -11.26 12.36
C LEU A 60 -3.27 -10.09 12.92
N SER A 61 -2.90 -9.60 14.10
CA SER A 61 -3.41 -8.34 14.66
C SER A 61 -2.29 -7.33 14.88
N PHE A 62 -2.53 -6.07 14.54
CA PHE A 62 -1.53 -5.01 14.65
C PHE A 62 -2.19 -3.64 14.82
N ASP A 63 -1.43 -2.66 15.31
CA ASP A 63 -1.95 -1.31 15.51
C ASP A 63 -2.16 -0.60 14.18
N HIS A 64 -3.30 0.07 14.05
CA HIS A 64 -3.65 0.76 12.83
C HIS A 64 -2.65 1.92 12.56
N PRO A 65 -2.01 2.02 11.38
CA PRO A 65 -0.80 2.83 11.23
C PRO A 65 -0.99 4.36 11.32
N TRP A 66 -2.24 4.85 11.29
CA TRP A 66 -2.55 6.28 11.46
C TRP A 66 -3.81 6.55 12.30
N ASN A 67 -4.42 5.53 12.91
CA ASN A 67 -5.56 5.70 13.83
C ASN A 67 -5.13 5.16 15.20
N SER A 68 -4.70 6.05 16.09
CA SER A 68 -4.18 5.66 17.40
C SER A 68 -5.24 4.90 18.22
N GLY A 69 -4.82 3.86 18.95
CA GLY A 69 -5.70 3.02 19.77
C GLY A 69 -6.57 2.01 18.99
N GLN A 70 -6.57 2.05 17.66
CA GLN A 70 -7.33 1.09 16.85
C GLN A 70 -6.47 -0.12 16.47
N ARG A 71 -6.99 -1.33 16.69
CA ARG A 71 -6.38 -2.58 16.19
C ARG A 71 -6.94 -2.94 14.82
N THR A 72 -6.08 -3.49 13.98
CA THR A 72 -6.39 -4.01 12.64
C THR A 72 -6.18 -5.51 12.64
N PHE A 73 -7.10 -6.26 12.05
CA PHE A 73 -7.01 -7.71 11.90
C PHE A 73 -6.82 -8.07 10.43
N LEU A 74 -5.95 -9.05 10.19
CA LEU A 74 -5.60 -9.54 8.87
C LEU A 74 -5.64 -11.06 8.85
N LEU A 75 -6.62 -11.60 8.14
CA LEU A 75 -6.69 -13.02 7.84
C LEU A 75 -5.66 -13.36 6.77
N THR A 76 -4.88 -14.40 6.99
CA THR A 76 -3.72 -14.73 6.16
C THR A 76 -3.76 -16.20 5.79
N GLN A 77 -3.43 -16.47 4.52
CA GLN A 77 -3.18 -17.80 4.02
C GLN A 77 -1.76 -17.86 3.46
N VAL A 78 -1.00 -18.87 3.85
CA VAL A 78 0.39 -19.07 3.45
C VAL A 78 0.44 -20.17 2.39
N LYS A 79 1.21 -19.94 1.34
CA LYS A 79 1.49 -20.92 0.29
C LYS A 79 2.98 -20.92 -0.01
N SER A 80 3.48 -22.05 -0.50
CA SER A 80 4.87 -22.21 -0.91
C SER A 80 4.99 -23.07 -2.17
N GLY A 81 6.12 -22.96 -2.85
CA GLY A 81 6.40 -23.76 -4.05
C GLY A 81 5.95 -23.13 -5.37
N LYS A 82 6.45 -23.72 -6.47
CA LYS A 82 6.36 -23.18 -7.83
C LYS A 82 4.96 -23.25 -8.44
N SER A 83 4.03 -23.99 -7.85
CA SER A 83 2.63 -24.10 -8.30
C SER A 83 1.79 -22.87 -7.92
N TYR A 84 2.22 -22.09 -6.91
CA TYR A 84 1.48 -20.92 -6.42
C TYR A 84 2.10 -19.60 -6.88
N GLY A 85 3.40 -19.56 -7.11
CA GLY A 85 4.05 -18.36 -7.62
C GLY A 85 5.42 -18.57 -8.25
N LYS A 86 5.96 -17.48 -8.79
CA LYS A 86 7.33 -17.38 -9.29
C LYS A 86 7.84 -15.95 -9.16
N ALA A 87 8.99 -15.78 -8.54
CA ALA A 87 9.70 -14.51 -8.51
C ALA A 87 10.60 -14.36 -9.74
N ASN A 88 10.72 -13.14 -10.24
CA ASN A 88 11.73 -12.74 -11.20
C ASN A 88 12.32 -11.38 -10.79
N THR A 89 13.37 -10.93 -11.47
CA THR A 89 14.08 -9.68 -11.19
C THR A 89 13.21 -8.42 -11.34
N LYS A 90 12.06 -8.49 -12.04
CA LYS A 90 11.17 -7.33 -12.30
C LYS A 90 9.83 -7.41 -11.57
N PHE A 91 9.22 -8.58 -11.53
CA PHE A 91 7.87 -8.79 -10.99
C PHE A 91 7.77 -10.11 -10.25
N ILE A 92 6.73 -10.23 -9.44
CA ILE A 92 6.31 -11.46 -8.76
C ILE A 92 5.04 -11.94 -9.44
N LYS A 93 4.98 -13.22 -9.75
CA LYS A 93 3.83 -13.85 -10.37
C LYS A 93 3.11 -14.71 -9.35
N ILE A 94 1.85 -14.41 -9.09
CA ILE A 94 0.95 -15.26 -8.31
C ILE A 94 0.00 -15.96 -9.27
N TYR A 95 -0.04 -17.28 -9.21
CA TYR A 95 -0.85 -18.10 -10.11
C TYR A 95 -2.30 -18.20 -9.67
N LYS A 96 -3.17 -18.53 -10.63
CA LYS A 96 -4.63 -18.65 -10.44
C LYS A 96 -4.99 -19.60 -9.29
N ARG A 97 -4.20 -20.67 -9.07
CA ARG A 97 -4.44 -21.67 -8.03
C ARG A 97 -4.49 -21.05 -6.64
N GLY A 98 -3.47 -20.27 -6.26
CA GLY A 98 -3.44 -19.62 -4.94
C GLY A 98 -4.61 -18.66 -4.74
N ILE A 99 -4.94 -17.87 -5.76
CA ILE A 99 -6.08 -16.94 -5.69
C ILE A 99 -7.41 -17.68 -5.58
N ARG A 100 -7.56 -18.82 -6.26
CA ARG A 100 -8.79 -19.63 -6.19
C ARG A 100 -8.99 -20.20 -4.78
N GLU A 101 -7.97 -20.82 -4.21
CA GLU A 101 -8.04 -21.43 -2.87
C GLU A 101 -8.37 -20.38 -1.79
N VAL A 102 -7.78 -19.19 -1.88
CA VAL A 102 -8.06 -18.07 -0.97
C VAL A 102 -9.53 -17.64 -1.01
N LYS A 103 -10.15 -17.59 -2.19
CA LYS A 103 -11.52 -17.10 -2.36
C LYS A 103 -12.58 -18.00 -1.74
N GLU A 104 -12.28 -19.27 -1.53
CA GLU A 104 -13.22 -20.23 -0.96
C GLU A 104 -13.54 -19.92 0.52
N SER A 105 -12.80 -18.98 1.14
CA SER A 105 -12.96 -18.55 2.54
C SER A 105 -14.10 -17.55 2.78
N LEU A 106 -14.72 -16.99 1.73
CA LEU A 106 -15.68 -15.88 1.79
C LEU A 106 -15.16 -14.59 2.48
N ASN A 107 -13.89 -14.57 2.87
CA ASN A 107 -13.24 -13.47 3.57
C ASN A 107 -12.25 -12.73 2.66
N ASN A 108 -11.89 -11.50 3.04
CA ASN A 108 -10.72 -10.84 2.45
C ASN A 108 -9.47 -11.40 3.12
N ILE A 109 -8.52 -11.90 2.33
CA ILE A 109 -7.35 -12.62 2.83
C ILE A 109 -6.06 -12.00 2.26
N CYS A 110 -5.05 -11.88 3.11
CA CYS A 110 -3.67 -11.68 2.69
C CYS A 110 -3.08 -13.03 2.28
N LEU A 111 -2.85 -13.22 0.98
CA LEU A 111 -2.07 -14.36 0.51
C LEU A 111 -0.58 -14.04 0.70
N ILE A 112 0.10 -14.89 1.46
CA ILE A 112 1.55 -14.88 1.60
C ILE A 112 2.11 -16.05 0.81
N TRP A 113 2.98 -15.76 -0.14
CA TRP A 113 3.73 -16.77 -0.88
C TRP A 113 5.19 -16.74 -0.45
N TYR A 114 5.68 -17.84 0.13
CA TYR A 114 7.08 -18.00 0.47
C TYR A 114 7.84 -18.66 -0.70
N ASP A 115 8.90 -17.98 -1.15
CA ASP A 115 9.81 -18.51 -2.18
C ASP A 115 11.10 -19.01 -1.53
N HIS A 116 11.32 -20.31 -1.59
CA HIS A 116 12.51 -20.93 -1.01
C HIS A 116 13.81 -20.52 -1.72
N VAL A 117 13.74 -20.08 -2.97
CA VAL A 117 14.95 -19.68 -3.73
C VAL A 117 15.44 -18.32 -3.24
N THR A 118 14.54 -17.35 -3.11
CA THR A 118 14.88 -16.00 -2.65
C THR A 118 14.85 -15.85 -1.14
N LYS A 119 14.23 -16.80 -0.43
CA LYS A 119 13.96 -16.75 1.03
C LYS A 119 13.14 -15.53 1.42
N GLU A 120 12.23 -15.13 0.53
CA GLU A 120 11.36 -13.96 0.70
C GLU A 120 9.90 -14.36 0.79
N ASN A 121 9.15 -13.60 1.59
CA ASN A 121 7.70 -13.62 1.58
C ASN A 121 7.19 -12.55 0.62
N TYR A 122 6.28 -12.94 -0.26
CA TYR A 122 5.55 -12.04 -1.14
C TYR A 122 4.09 -11.99 -0.71
N TRP A 123 3.47 -10.82 -0.81
CA TRP A 123 2.12 -10.62 -0.29
C TRP A 123 1.16 -10.09 -1.37
N ALA A 124 -0.10 -10.52 -1.29
CA ALA A 124 -1.18 -10.00 -2.10
C ALA A 124 -2.46 -9.95 -1.25
N TYR A 125 -3.11 -8.79 -1.18
CA TYR A 125 -4.42 -8.69 -0.54
C TYR A 125 -5.53 -9.04 -1.53
N ILE A 126 -6.22 -10.14 -1.28
CA ILE A 126 -7.23 -10.71 -2.17
C ILE A 126 -8.60 -10.49 -1.54
N HIS A 127 -9.45 -9.74 -2.24
CA HIS A 127 -10.84 -9.60 -1.84
C HIS A 127 -11.65 -10.83 -2.24
N TYR A 128 -12.68 -11.19 -1.46
CA TYR A 128 -13.53 -12.36 -1.74
C TYR A 128 -14.16 -12.32 -3.16
N ASN A 129 -14.44 -11.12 -3.66
CA ASN A 129 -15.00 -10.86 -5.00
C ASN A 129 -13.95 -10.72 -6.13
N THR A 130 -12.66 -10.93 -5.84
CA THR A 130 -11.59 -10.81 -6.84
C THR A 130 -11.75 -11.87 -7.93
N ILE A 131 -11.53 -11.51 -9.20
CA ILE A 131 -11.53 -12.48 -10.30
C ILE A 131 -10.25 -13.33 -10.23
N SER A 132 -10.40 -14.66 -10.25
CA SER A 132 -9.28 -15.60 -10.20
C SER A 132 -8.52 -15.60 -11.54
N LYS A 133 -7.58 -14.67 -11.68
CA LYS A 133 -6.66 -14.56 -12.81
C LYS A 133 -5.24 -14.48 -12.29
N LYS A 134 -4.30 -14.91 -13.13
CA LYS A 134 -2.87 -14.71 -12.90
C LYS A 134 -2.59 -13.24 -12.60
N ALA A 135 -1.87 -12.97 -11.51
CA ALA A 135 -1.52 -11.62 -11.11
C ALA A 135 0.00 -11.42 -11.24
N GLU A 136 0.39 -10.31 -11.87
CA GLU A 136 1.77 -9.84 -11.89
C GLU A 136 1.86 -8.64 -10.95
N LEU A 137 2.68 -8.79 -9.91
CA LEU A 137 2.82 -7.86 -8.81
C LEU A 137 4.20 -7.21 -8.86
N GLY A 138 4.24 -5.92 -8.53
CA GLY A 138 5.49 -5.16 -8.45
C GLY A 138 6.34 -5.56 -7.24
N LYS A 139 7.59 -5.08 -7.20
CA LYS A 139 8.52 -5.35 -6.07
C LYS A 139 8.05 -4.82 -4.71
N ASN A 140 7.10 -3.89 -4.69
CA ASN A 140 6.45 -3.44 -3.46
C ASN A 140 5.66 -4.56 -2.75
N HIS A 141 5.39 -5.67 -3.45
CA HIS A 141 4.74 -6.85 -2.88
C HIS A 141 5.71 -7.79 -2.14
N ILE A 142 6.97 -7.42 -1.93
CA ILE A 142 7.84 -8.10 -0.96
C ILE A 142 7.41 -7.70 0.45
N LEU A 143 7.26 -8.68 1.34
CA LEU A 143 6.92 -8.45 2.73
C LEU A 143 8.05 -7.69 3.41
N THR A 144 7.73 -6.52 3.94
CA THR A 144 8.66 -5.62 4.63
C THR A 144 7.90 -4.82 5.68
N PRO A 145 8.59 -4.08 6.56
CA PRO A 145 7.93 -3.16 7.48
C PRO A 145 7.07 -2.08 6.80
N ALA A 146 7.31 -1.79 5.52
CA ALA A 146 6.45 -0.90 4.73
C ALA A 146 5.08 -1.51 4.38
N THR A 147 5.00 -2.85 4.31
CA THR A 147 3.79 -3.59 3.92
C THR A 147 2.58 -3.23 4.79
N LYS A 148 2.78 -2.95 6.09
CA LYS A 148 1.69 -2.56 6.99
C LYS A 148 0.88 -1.37 6.51
N PHE A 149 1.51 -0.39 5.86
CA PHE A 149 0.85 0.81 5.36
C PHE A 149 0.08 0.57 4.06
N GLU A 150 0.53 -0.37 3.22
CA GLU A 150 -0.20 -0.80 2.03
C GLU A 150 -1.40 -1.69 2.40
N ILE A 151 -1.21 -2.64 3.32
CA ILE A 151 -2.31 -3.51 3.80
C ILE A 151 -3.39 -2.70 4.51
N ALA A 152 -3.03 -1.79 5.42
CA ALA A 152 -4.01 -0.92 6.09
C ALA A 152 -4.82 -0.10 5.07
N ARG A 153 -4.21 0.34 3.97
CA ARG A 153 -4.92 1.00 2.86
C ARG A 153 -5.91 0.07 2.18
N CYS A 154 -5.50 -1.14 1.86
CA CYS A 154 -6.37 -2.13 1.23
C CYS A 154 -7.57 -2.47 2.11
N ILE A 155 -7.37 -2.63 3.41
CA ILE A 155 -8.43 -2.87 4.39
C ILE A 155 -9.37 -1.67 4.47
N ASN A 156 -8.83 -0.47 4.72
CA ASN A 156 -9.65 0.74 4.88
C ASN A 156 -10.40 1.12 3.62
N LYS A 157 -9.86 0.85 2.43
CA LYS A 157 -10.56 1.12 1.16
C LYS A 157 -11.93 0.43 1.14
N ASN A 158 -12.03 -0.78 1.66
CA ASN A 158 -13.31 -1.49 1.71
C ASN A 158 -14.27 -0.93 2.76
N ILE A 159 -13.75 -0.52 3.92
CA ILE A 159 -14.58 -0.02 5.03
C ILE A 159 -15.08 1.41 4.76
N ALA A 160 -14.19 2.30 4.31
CA ALA A 160 -14.47 3.73 4.18
C ALA A 160 -15.24 4.10 2.90
N PHE A 161 -15.28 3.23 1.87
CA PHE A 161 -16.03 3.48 0.64
C PHE A 161 -17.53 3.72 0.91
N ASN A 162 -18.04 3.10 1.98
CA ASN A 162 -19.44 3.20 2.39
C ASN A 162 -19.76 4.50 3.15
N LYS A 163 -18.76 5.24 3.65
CA LYS A 163 -18.98 6.41 4.53
C LYS A 163 -18.43 7.73 3.98
N PHE A 164 -17.38 7.71 3.16
CA PHE A 164 -16.64 8.92 2.77
C PHE A 164 -16.20 8.90 1.30
N ASN A 165 -17.12 8.69 0.35
CA ASN A 165 -16.77 8.70 -1.08
C ASN A 165 -16.98 10.10 -1.72
N SER A 166 -16.36 10.31 -2.89
CA SER A 166 -16.48 11.55 -3.68
C SER A 166 -17.76 11.65 -4.52
N ARG A 167 -18.64 10.65 -4.49
CA ARG A 167 -19.81 10.63 -5.36
C ARG A 167 -20.77 11.73 -4.94
N GLY A 168 -21.21 12.53 -5.91
CA GLY A 168 -22.11 13.65 -5.65
C GLY A 168 -21.43 14.88 -5.07
N LEU A 169 -20.10 14.92 -4.99
CA LEU A 169 -19.38 16.13 -4.62
C LEU A 169 -19.59 17.21 -5.70
N ILE A 170 -20.19 18.33 -5.29
CA ILE A 170 -20.37 19.51 -6.12
C ILE A 170 -19.35 20.55 -5.68
N LEU A 171 -18.48 20.97 -6.60
CA LEU A 171 -17.51 22.03 -6.38
C LEU A 171 -17.85 23.22 -7.25
N ASN A 172 -17.58 24.43 -6.75
CA ASN A 172 -17.73 25.64 -7.54
C ASN A 172 -16.38 25.96 -8.19
N PHE A 173 -16.09 25.40 -9.36
CA PHE A 173 -14.92 25.85 -10.12
C PHE A 173 -15.22 27.21 -10.71
N LYS A 174 -15.20 28.24 -9.86
CA LYS A 174 -15.25 29.62 -10.33
C LYS A 174 -14.25 29.73 -11.47
N ASN A 175 -14.74 30.22 -12.62
CA ASN A 175 -13.89 30.80 -13.64
C ASN A 175 -13.26 32.05 -13.02
N ASN A 176 -12.36 31.86 -12.05
CA ASN A 176 -11.52 32.90 -11.47
C ASN A 176 -10.41 33.19 -12.49
N LEU A 177 -10.82 33.58 -13.69
CA LEU A 177 -10.28 34.78 -14.29
C LEU A 177 -10.77 35.94 -13.42
N LEU A 178 -10.27 36.02 -12.18
CA LEU A 178 -10.02 37.35 -11.64
C LEU A 178 -9.21 38.04 -12.73
N ASN A 179 -9.59 39.25 -13.12
CA ASN A 179 -8.91 40.01 -14.18
C ASN A 179 -7.38 40.09 -13.97
N ASN A 180 -6.89 39.73 -12.77
CA ASN A 180 -5.48 39.55 -12.43
C ASN A 180 -5.12 38.11 -12.00
N ILE A 181 -4.44 37.35 -12.89
CA ILE A 181 -3.93 35.99 -12.61
C ILE A 181 -2.89 35.96 -11.47
N SER A 182 -2.19 37.07 -11.24
CA SER A 182 -1.15 37.20 -10.21
C SER A 182 -1.77 37.21 -8.82
N GLU A 183 -2.88 37.92 -8.65
CA GLU A 183 -3.64 37.96 -7.40
C GLU A 183 -4.22 36.59 -7.08
N TYR A 184 -4.83 35.93 -8.06
CA TYR A 184 -5.37 34.58 -7.85
C TYR A 184 -4.28 33.60 -7.43
N ARG A 185 -3.10 33.67 -8.06
CA ARG A 185 -1.94 32.86 -7.68
C ARG A 185 -1.48 33.14 -6.25
N LYS A 186 -1.47 34.41 -5.80
CA LYS A 186 -1.13 34.79 -4.42
C LYS A 186 -2.14 34.21 -3.43
N TYR A 187 -3.43 34.39 -3.68
CA TYR A 187 -4.53 33.81 -2.88
C TYR A 187 -4.40 32.29 -2.75
N THR A 188 -4.26 31.60 -3.88
CA THR A 188 -4.12 30.13 -3.91
C THR A 188 -2.86 29.65 -3.18
N LYS A 189 -1.77 30.42 -3.22
CA LYS A 189 -0.55 30.14 -2.45
C LYS A 189 -0.78 30.24 -0.94
N GLN A 190 -1.55 31.23 -0.50
CA GLN A 190 -1.91 31.38 0.92
C GLN A 190 -2.75 30.19 1.38
N LEU A 191 -3.77 29.78 0.61
CA LEU A 191 -4.57 28.59 0.92
C LEU A 191 -3.73 27.31 0.98
N TYR A 192 -2.83 27.11 0.01
CA TYR A 192 -1.91 25.97 0.00
C TYR A 192 -1.06 25.92 1.28
N ARG A 193 -0.51 27.07 1.70
CA ARG A 193 0.31 27.17 2.93
C ARG A 193 -0.51 27.02 4.21
N LYS A 194 -1.77 27.45 4.21
CA LYS A 194 -2.69 27.30 5.34
C LYS A 194 -3.01 25.82 5.60
N ASN A 195 -3.14 25.02 4.54
CA ASN A 195 -3.37 23.58 4.63
C ASN A 195 -2.09 22.82 5.00
N LYS A 196 -1.52 23.02 6.20
CA LYS A 196 -0.24 22.36 6.59
C LYS A 196 -0.31 20.82 6.49
N LYS A 197 -1.38 20.23 7.01
CA LYS A 197 -1.64 18.78 6.98
C LYS A 197 -3.13 18.50 6.80
N VAL A 198 -3.45 17.37 6.18
CA VAL A 198 -4.82 16.84 6.06
C VAL A 198 -4.82 15.36 6.38
N LEU A 199 -5.71 14.91 7.28
CA LEU A 199 -5.88 13.51 7.63
C LEU A 199 -6.78 12.83 6.58
N ASN A 200 -6.20 11.95 5.77
CA ASN A 200 -6.91 11.16 4.78
C ASN A 200 -7.20 9.74 5.33
N PRO A 201 -8.38 9.15 5.08
CA PRO A 201 -8.74 7.83 5.60
C PRO A 201 -7.82 6.69 5.14
N LEU A 202 -7.22 6.81 3.95
CA LEU A 202 -6.32 5.81 3.37
C LEU A 202 -4.85 6.16 3.62
N PHE A 203 -4.47 7.42 3.62
CA PHE A 203 -3.05 7.80 3.66
C PHE A 203 -2.59 8.34 5.02
N GLY A 204 -3.50 8.51 5.99
CA GLY A 204 -3.19 9.20 7.23
C GLY A 204 -2.88 10.68 6.97
N ASN A 205 -1.95 11.24 7.74
CA ASN A 205 -1.54 12.63 7.59
C ASN A 205 -0.79 12.87 6.26
N ILE A 206 -1.40 13.64 5.37
CA ILE A 206 -0.80 14.16 4.14
C ILE A 206 -0.27 15.57 4.41
N GLU A 207 1.03 15.78 4.21
CA GLU A 207 1.69 17.07 4.43
C GLU A 207 1.77 17.90 3.15
N PHE A 208 1.48 19.19 3.27
CA PHE A 208 1.68 20.17 2.21
C PHE A 208 2.99 20.90 2.43
N THR A 209 3.98 20.61 1.59
CA THR A 209 5.31 21.21 1.69
C THR A 209 5.57 22.14 0.51
N ASN A 210 6.65 22.92 0.58
CA ASN A 210 7.12 23.73 -0.55
C ASN A 210 7.44 22.88 -1.79
N TYR A 211 7.73 21.58 -1.63
CA TYR A 211 7.99 20.67 -2.74
C TYR A 211 6.80 20.60 -3.70
N GLY A 212 5.58 20.35 -3.22
CA GLY A 212 4.39 20.24 -4.07
C GLY A 212 4.10 21.54 -4.82
N TRP A 213 4.23 22.69 -4.15
CA TRP A 213 4.08 24.00 -4.80
C TRP A 213 5.13 24.22 -5.92
N LYS A 214 6.41 23.99 -5.62
CA LYS A 214 7.48 24.10 -6.62
C LYS A 214 7.27 23.12 -7.78
N HIS A 215 6.79 21.90 -7.50
CA HIS A 215 6.52 20.88 -8.51
C HIS A 215 5.39 21.28 -9.46
N MET A 216 4.25 21.73 -8.94
CA MET A 216 3.10 22.15 -9.75
C MET A 216 3.42 23.38 -10.62
N PHE A 217 4.27 24.28 -10.14
CA PHE A 217 4.52 25.56 -10.80
C PHE A 217 5.94 25.76 -11.33
N ARG A 218 6.71 24.68 -11.51
CA ARG A 218 8.04 24.74 -12.15
C ARG A 218 7.96 25.30 -13.57
N LYS A 219 9.06 25.92 -14.03
CA LYS A 219 9.14 26.57 -15.36
C LYS A 219 8.67 25.62 -16.48
N SER A 220 9.17 24.39 -16.48
CA SER A 220 8.88 23.35 -17.49
C SER A 220 7.47 22.73 -17.45
N ARG A 221 6.61 23.06 -16.47
CA ARG A 221 5.24 22.52 -16.44
C ARG A 221 4.35 23.28 -17.42
N LEU A 222 3.55 22.54 -18.20
CA LEU A 222 2.61 23.11 -19.18
C LEU A 222 1.61 24.05 -18.50
N LYS A 223 1.19 25.09 -19.24
CA LYS A 223 0.27 26.14 -18.76
C LYS A 223 -1.06 25.57 -18.27
N ASN A 224 -1.63 24.60 -18.99
CA ASN A 224 -2.91 23.97 -18.62
C ASN A 224 -2.83 23.30 -17.24
N TYR A 225 -1.81 22.47 -16.98
CA TYR A 225 -1.65 21.85 -15.66
C TYR A 225 -1.42 22.85 -14.52
N LYS A 226 -0.78 24.00 -14.81
CA LYS A 226 -0.66 25.09 -13.82
C LYS A 226 -2.03 25.70 -13.52
N LYS A 227 -2.85 25.94 -14.55
CA LYS A 227 -4.23 26.43 -14.41
C LYS A 227 -5.07 25.45 -13.61
N ASP A 228 -5.03 24.16 -13.94
CA ASP A 228 -5.76 23.11 -13.21
C ASP A 228 -5.38 23.09 -11.73
N SER A 229 -4.07 23.16 -11.43
CA SER A 229 -3.59 23.22 -10.04
C SER A 229 -4.16 24.44 -9.31
N LEU A 230 -4.17 25.61 -9.94
CA LEU A 230 -4.73 26.83 -9.34
C LEU A 230 -6.23 26.71 -9.08
N THR A 231 -6.97 26.00 -9.93
CA THR A 231 -8.41 25.73 -9.76
C THR A 231 -8.67 24.76 -8.60
N ILE A 232 -7.85 23.72 -8.44
CA ILE A 232 -8.11 22.65 -7.47
C ILE A 232 -7.60 22.97 -6.06
N ILE A 233 -6.49 23.69 -5.91
CA ILE A 233 -5.87 23.95 -4.60
C ILE A 233 -6.86 24.44 -3.52
N PRO A 234 -7.81 25.35 -3.80
CA PRO A 234 -8.82 25.77 -2.82
C PRO A 234 -9.64 24.62 -2.23
N TYR A 235 -9.83 23.54 -3.00
CA TYR A 235 -10.66 22.39 -2.65
C TYR A 235 -9.86 21.19 -2.12
N LEU A 236 -8.51 21.26 -2.08
CA LEU A 236 -7.67 20.11 -1.74
C LEU A 236 -7.97 19.53 -0.35
N LYS A 237 -8.25 20.37 0.64
CA LYS A 237 -8.60 19.90 1.98
C LYS A 237 -9.88 19.07 1.95
N GLN A 238 -10.93 19.58 1.31
CA GLN A 238 -12.21 18.88 1.18
C GLN A 238 -12.05 17.55 0.43
N LEU A 239 -11.32 17.55 -0.69
CA LEU A 239 -11.09 16.35 -1.50
C LEU A 239 -10.29 15.29 -0.74
N LEU A 240 -9.22 15.68 -0.06
CA LEU A 240 -8.36 14.74 0.66
C LEU A 240 -8.96 14.23 1.97
N LEU A 241 -10.05 14.80 2.47
CA LEU A 241 -10.83 14.21 3.56
C LEU A 241 -11.66 13.00 3.07
N LEU A 242 -11.93 12.94 1.77
CA LEU A 242 -12.68 11.86 1.15
C LEU A 242 -11.75 10.73 0.69
N GLN A 243 -12.33 9.55 0.54
CA GLN A 243 -11.70 8.42 -0.11
C GLN A 243 -11.74 8.62 -1.64
N PRO A 244 -10.61 8.44 -2.36
CA PRO A 244 -10.61 8.47 -3.81
C PRO A 244 -11.35 7.26 -4.41
N ASP A 245 -12.03 7.47 -5.53
CA ASP A 245 -12.71 6.42 -6.31
C ASP A 245 -11.72 5.35 -6.78
N ARG A 246 -10.55 5.80 -7.26
CA ARG A 246 -9.44 4.90 -7.65
C ARG A 246 -8.12 5.42 -7.09
N HIS A 247 -7.26 4.48 -6.69
CA HIS A 247 -5.87 4.81 -6.40
C HIS A 247 -4.95 3.67 -6.81
N TRP A 248 -3.71 4.01 -7.17
CA TRP A 248 -2.67 3.03 -7.49
C TRP A 248 -1.29 3.66 -7.37
N ILE A 249 -0.28 2.79 -7.28
CA ILE A 249 1.14 3.17 -7.30
C ILE A 249 1.58 3.29 -8.77
N ILE A 250 2.16 4.42 -9.15
CA ILE A 250 2.75 4.60 -10.49
C ILE A 250 4.26 4.43 -10.53
N SER A 251 4.93 4.60 -9.39
CA SER A 251 6.37 4.41 -9.28
C SER A 251 6.69 3.90 -7.89
N PHE A 252 7.58 2.92 -7.85
CA PHE A 252 8.17 2.38 -6.64
C PHE A 252 9.69 2.37 -6.80
N LYS A 253 10.39 2.93 -5.82
CA LYS A 253 11.85 2.89 -5.73
C LYS A 253 12.24 2.46 -4.33
N LYS A 254 13.23 1.57 -4.26
CA LYS A 254 13.88 1.15 -3.02
C LYS A 254 15.34 1.53 -3.11
N HIS A 255 15.88 2.16 -2.08
CA HIS A 255 17.32 2.34 -1.94
C HIS A 255 17.76 2.17 -0.49
N LYS A 256 19.05 1.90 -0.33
CA LYS A 256 19.73 1.82 0.95
C LYS A 256 20.29 3.19 1.30
N HIS A 257 20.06 3.66 2.51
CA HIS A 257 20.68 4.87 3.04
C HIS A 257 21.11 4.61 4.48
N LYS A 258 22.44 4.60 4.72
CA LYS A 258 23.03 4.16 5.98
C LYS A 258 22.51 2.77 6.36
N GLU A 259 21.96 2.62 7.56
CA GLU A 259 21.41 1.38 8.12
C GLU A 259 19.94 1.14 7.78
N ASN A 260 19.33 2.00 6.95
CA ASN A 260 17.93 1.91 6.60
C ASN A 260 17.72 1.60 5.12
N PHE A 261 16.66 0.84 4.84
CA PHE A 261 16.00 0.91 3.54
C PHE A 261 15.04 2.08 3.54
N ILE A 262 14.97 2.76 2.39
CA ILE A 262 13.95 3.78 2.14
C ILE A 262 13.15 3.36 0.92
N HIS A 263 11.84 3.20 1.13
CA HIS A 263 10.87 2.97 0.08
C HIS A 263 10.21 4.29 -0.30
N PHE A 264 10.27 4.59 -1.59
CA PHE A 264 9.61 5.73 -2.20
C PHE A 264 8.50 5.25 -3.12
N TYR A 265 7.29 5.73 -2.82
CA TYR A 265 6.10 5.47 -3.61
C TYR A 265 5.57 6.78 -4.19
N GLU A 266 5.18 6.73 -5.46
CA GLU A 266 4.34 7.76 -6.05
C GLU A 266 2.94 7.19 -6.28
N HIS A 267 1.97 7.78 -5.60
CA HIS A 267 0.57 7.38 -5.65
C HIS A 267 -0.23 8.32 -6.54
N ILE A 268 -1.18 7.78 -7.28
CA ILE A 268 -2.25 8.55 -7.91
C ILE A 268 -3.55 8.26 -7.17
N LEU A 269 -4.28 9.32 -6.87
CA LEU A 269 -5.62 9.33 -6.31
C LEU A 269 -6.53 9.99 -7.34
N ARG A 270 -7.58 9.29 -7.76
CA ARG A 270 -8.59 9.78 -8.69
C ARG A 270 -9.92 9.96 -7.97
N TYR A 271 -10.51 11.14 -8.19
CA TYR A 271 -11.85 11.48 -7.77
C TYR A 271 -12.66 11.77 -9.04
N GLU A 272 -13.73 11.02 -9.25
CA GLU A 272 -14.49 10.97 -10.49
C GLU A 272 -15.88 11.56 -10.30
N ASN A 273 -16.50 11.97 -11.40
CA ASN A 273 -17.87 12.52 -11.41
C ASN A 273 -18.06 13.73 -10.49
N ILE A 274 -17.02 14.55 -10.33
CA ILE A 274 -17.11 15.79 -9.56
C ILE A 274 -17.88 16.81 -10.40
N LYS A 275 -19.05 17.24 -9.92
CA LYS A 275 -19.88 18.20 -10.63
C LYS A 275 -19.38 19.62 -10.38
N ASN A 276 -19.40 20.44 -11.43
CA ASN A 276 -19.21 21.87 -11.27
C ASN A 276 -20.55 22.59 -11.12
N ASN A 277 -20.72 23.31 -10.02
CA ASN A 277 -21.95 24.03 -9.70
C ASN A 277 -22.34 25.09 -10.75
N LEU A 278 -21.41 25.53 -11.59
CA LEU A 278 -21.64 26.62 -12.55
C LEU A 278 -22.19 26.16 -13.91
N ASN A 279 -21.91 24.92 -14.31
CA ASN A 279 -22.20 24.48 -15.67
C ASN A 279 -22.61 23.00 -15.76
N ASP A 280 -22.83 22.34 -14.61
CA ASP A 280 -23.17 20.92 -14.49
C ASP A 280 -22.19 19.93 -15.15
N ASP A 281 -21.05 20.42 -15.66
CA ASP A 281 -20.00 19.58 -16.22
C ASP A 281 -19.42 18.66 -15.14
N LYS A 282 -19.09 17.44 -15.55
CA LYS A 282 -18.38 16.47 -14.71
C LYS A 282 -16.89 16.53 -14.96
N TYR A 283 -16.12 16.42 -13.88
CA TYR A 283 -14.68 16.43 -13.91
C TYR A 283 -14.08 15.24 -13.16
N GLU A 284 -12.93 14.82 -13.64
CA GLU A 284 -11.99 13.95 -12.95
C GLU A 284 -10.90 14.83 -12.30
N ILE A 285 -10.71 14.69 -10.99
CA ILE A 285 -9.60 15.30 -10.26
C ILE A 285 -8.56 14.23 -9.98
N VAL A 286 -7.33 14.51 -10.38
CA VAL A 286 -6.18 13.64 -10.15
C VAL A 286 -5.24 14.31 -9.15
N ILE A 287 -5.03 13.67 -8.00
CA ILE A 287 -4.07 14.08 -6.97
C ILE A 287 -2.91 13.07 -6.95
N LYS A 288 -1.69 13.57 -6.93
CA LYS A 288 -0.48 12.76 -6.75
C LYS A 288 0.12 12.97 -5.37
N LEU A 289 0.49 11.88 -4.71
CA LEU A 289 1.18 11.89 -3.42
C LEU A 289 2.54 11.20 -3.57
N ILE A 290 3.50 11.61 -2.75
CA ILE A 290 4.74 10.88 -2.51
C ILE A 290 4.66 10.32 -1.10
N GLU A 291 4.96 9.04 -0.95
CA GLU A 291 5.11 8.40 0.34
C GLU A 291 6.52 7.87 0.46
N GLU A 292 7.14 8.18 1.59
CA GLU A 292 8.46 7.72 1.98
C GLU A 292 8.33 6.91 3.26
N ILE A 293 8.87 5.70 3.26
CA ILE A 293 8.90 4.82 4.43
C ILE A 293 10.33 4.35 4.62
N ALA A 294 10.90 4.64 5.79
CA ALA A 294 12.23 4.18 6.15
C ALA A 294 12.17 3.19 7.31
N TYR A 295 12.98 2.13 7.23
CA TYR A 295 13.06 1.08 8.25
C TYR A 295 14.43 0.38 8.20
N PRO A 296 14.86 -0.30 9.27
CA PRO A 296 16.17 -0.94 9.34
C PRO A 296 16.39 -2.00 8.26
N ILE A 297 17.64 -2.14 7.79
CA ILE A 297 17.99 -3.16 6.78
C ILE A 297 17.85 -4.57 7.33
N GLU A 298 18.34 -4.79 8.55
CA GLU A 298 18.36 -6.10 9.23
C GLU A 298 17.07 -6.38 10.01
N TRP A 299 15.94 -5.83 9.54
CA TRP A 299 14.64 -5.95 10.20
C TRP A 299 14.15 -7.39 10.40
N LYS A 300 14.69 -8.36 9.65
CA LYS A 300 14.39 -9.79 9.84
C LYS A 300 15.18 -10.45 10.97
N LYS A 301 16.32 -9.87 11.36
CA LYS A 301 17.27 -10.44 12.32
C LYS A 301 17.18 -9.79 13.70
N GLU A 302 16.67 -8.57 13.76
CA GLU A 302 16.51 -7.81 15.01
C GLU A 302 15.04 -7.57 15.34
N ASN A 303 14.73 -7.39 16.63
CA ASN A 303 13.42 -6.93 17.07
C ASN A 303 13.16 -5.52 16.52
N VAL A 304 12.31 -5.42 15.49
CA VAL A 304 11.91 -4.15 14.89
C VAL A 304 10.91 -3.45 15.78
N LEU A 305 11.42 -2.56 16.63
CA LEU A 305 10.57 -1.65 17.38
C LEU A 305 9.86 -0.70 16.40
N SER A 306 8.56 -0.48 16.59
CA SER A 306 7.74 0.39 15.75
C SER A 306 8.32 1.80 15.59
N GLN A 307 9.01 2.30 16.62
CA GLN A 307 9.74 3.57 16.63
C GLN A 307 10.91 3.67 15.64
N LYS A 308 11.46 2.54 15.18
CA LYS A 308 12.51 2.50 14.14
C LYS A 308 11.94 2.62 12.72
N ILE A 309 10.62 2.63 12.56
CA ILE A 309 9.95 2.78 11.26
C ILE A 309 9.43 4.21 11.16
N SER A 310 9.94 4.98 10.20
CA SER A 310 9.45 6.31 9.91
C SER A 310 8.65 6.33 8.61
N ARG A 311 7.61 7.16 8.57
CA ARG A 311 6.76 7.34 7.39
C ARG A 311 6.41 8.79 7.20
N LYS A 312 6.40 9.23 5.95
CA LYS A 312 5.96 10.56 5.55
C LYS A 312 5.16 10.49 4.26
N VAL A 313 4.01 11.18 4.22
CA VAL A 313 3.22 11.36 2.99
C VAL A 313 3.16 12.83 2.65
N VAL A 314 3.55 13.18 1.43
CA VAL A 314 3.64 14.55 0.95
C VAL A 314 2.80 14.73 -0.30
N PHE A 315 2.01 15.80 -0.33
CA PHE A 315 1.30 16.21 -1.53
C PHE A 315 2.28 16.63 -2.63
N LYS A 316 2.14 16.05 -3.83
CA LYS A 316 3.02 16.33 -4.98
C LYS A 316 2.38 17.27 -5.99
N SER A 317 1.17 16.96 -6.45
CA SER A 317 0.49 17.75 -7.49
C SER A 317 -0.99 17.43 -7.57
N CYS A 318 -1.76 18.32 -8.20
CA CYS A 318 -3.13 18.07 -8.61
C CYS A 318 -3.37 18.52 -10.05
N SER A 319 -4.35 17.91 -10.72
CA SER A 319 -4.80 18.31 -12.05
C SER A 319 -6.27 17.95 -12.25
N LEU A 320 -6.91 18.68 -13.15
CA LEU A 320 -8.32 18.60 -13.48
C LEU A 320 -8.41 18.07 -14.92
N LYS A 321 -9.34 17.16 -15.16
CA LYS A 321 -9.67 16.70 -16.51
C LYS A 321 -11.18 16.74 -16.66
N LYS A 322 -11.69 17.36 -17.72
CA LYS A 322 -13.12 17.27 -18.06
C LYS A 322 -13.43 15.82 -18.43
N ALA A 323 -14.44 15.23 -17.78
CA ALA A 323 -14.78 13.81 -17.88
C ALA A 323 -15.38 13.47 -19.24
#